data_AF-A0A512RFT0-F1
#
_entry.id   AF-A0A512RFT0-F1
#
_cell.length_a   1.000
_cell.length_b   1.000
_cell.length_c   1.000
_cell.angle_alpha   90.00
_cell.angle_beta   90.00
_cell.angle_gamma   90.00
#
_symmetry.space_group_name_H-M   'P 1'
#
loop_
_entity.id
_entity.type
_entity.pdbx_description
1 polymer ?
#
loop_
_entity_poly.entity_id
_entity_poly.type
_entity_poly.pdbx_seq_one_letter_code
_entity_poly.pdbx_strand_id
1 'polypeptide(L)'
;MARQTSLFTFTGKAGNMIGYYRDGKHYFRSMPETVRQTAATRRAALGFGAASRKGRLIRSAFASELDVRFDGSRVNRLNKVLIEAGRNNNAPLAGFRFNQHTGTDRFFTEAPTLSRNGIFHIPPQTLPQLKGVTRLEVKVIAARINFAERRVVGTETALIMLDPREAFAGAALDVDVSGKGTLIVTMQVRGMYGAQPSGNRKYLAADIIAVMEPKTGEIFHKAAHPQELVLRQRLQSLFPAPAVVQRE
;
A
#
# COMPACT_ATOMS: atom_id res chain seq x y z
N MET A 1 -8.98 33.95 1.01
CA MET A 1 -7.65 33.92 1.67
C MET A 1 -6.93 35.18 1.25
N ALA A 2 -6.36 35.93 2.19
CA ALA A 2 -5.60 37.15 1.92
C ALA A 2 -4.09 36.85 1.95
N ARG A 3 -3.28 37.59 1.18
CA ARG A 3 -1.82 37.45 1.20
C ARG A 3 -1.26 38.16 2.43
N GLN A 4 -0.30 37.55 3.13
CA GLN A 4 0.46 38.24 4.17
C GLN A 4 1.48 39.16 3.51
N THR A 5 1.43 40.46 3.83
CA THR A 5 2.36 41.48 3.30
C THR A 5 3.23 42.13 4.38
N SER A 6 3.11 41.66 5.63
CA SER A 6 3.91 42.14 6.75
C SER A 6 5.36 41.66 6.67
N LEU A 7 6.25 42.42 7.32
CA LEU A 7 7.68 42.06 7.43
C LEU A 7 7.88 40.70 8.11
N PHE A 8 7.06 40.41 9.13
CA PHE A 8 7.01 39.11 9.79
C PHE A 8 5.80 38.33 9.29
N THR A 9 6.05 37.15 8.74
CA THR A 9 5.01 36.24 8.28
C THR A 9 4.90 35.04 9.21
N PHE A 10 3.74 34.40 9.25
CA PHE A 10 3.49 33.26 10.13
C PHE A 10 2.76 32.13 9.41
N THR A 11 2.95 30.91 9.91
CA THR A 11 2.16 29.73 9.55
C THR A 11 1.53 29.14 10.80
N GLY A 12 0.36 28.52 10.67
CA GLY A 12 -0.40 28.03 11.82
C GLY A 12 -1.35 29.07 12.42
N LYS A 13 -1.81 28.82 13.65
CA LYS A 13 -2.83 29.65 14.30
C LYS A 13 -2.20 30.82 15.05
N ALA A 14 -2.68 32.03 14.79
CA ALA A 14 -2.37 33.25 15.54
C ALA A 14 -3.69 33.95 15.90
N GLY A 15 -4.14 33.82 17.15
CA GLY A 15 -5.44 34.34 17.57
C GLY A 15 -6.61 33.76 16.76
N ASN A 16 -7.38 34.65 16.13
CA ASN A 16 -8.48 34.34 15.21
C ASN A 16 -8.02 34.19 13.74
N MET A 17 -6.71 34.16 13.46
CA MET A 17 -6.17 33.99 12.12
C MET A 17 -5.46 32.65 11.98
N ILE A 18 -5.50 32.10 10.77
CA ILE A 18 -4.72 30.91 10.41
C ILE A 18 -3.88 31.26 9.19
N GLY A 19 -2.56 31.19 9.36
CA GLY A 19 -1.55 31.41 8.34
C GLY A 19 -1.19 30.12 7.59
N TYR A 20 -0.96 30.24 6.28
CA TYR A 20 -0.57 29.13 5.40
C TYR A 20 0.54 29.57 4.46
N TYR A 21 1.46 28.65 4.17
CA TYR A 21 2.41 28.79 3.08
C TYR A 21 1.95 27.96 1.88
N ARG A 22 1.83 28.60 0.72
CA ARG A 22 1.38 27.93 -0.51
C ARG A 22 2.01 28.61 -1.72
N ASP A 23 2.53 27.83 -2.66
CA ASP A 23 3.08 28.31 -3.93
C ASP A 23 4.11 29.45 -3.78
N GLY A 24 5.01 29.31 -2.79
CA GLY A 24 6.05 30.30 -2.52
C GLY A 24 5.61 31.53 -1.73
N LYS A 25 4.33 31.60 -1.32
CA LYS A 25 3.72 32.81 -0.74
C LYS A 25 3.02 32.50 0.58
N HIS A 26 3.02 33.49 1.47
CA HIS A 26 2.31 33.42 2.75
C HIS A 26 0.91 34.02 2.60
N TYR A 27 -0.08 33.31 3.14
CA TYR A 27 -1.49 33.68 3.14
C TYR A 27 -2.05 33.56 4.54
N PHE A 28 -3.17 34.21 4.80
CA PHE A 28 -3.95 34.00 6.01
C PHE A 28 -5.45 33.97 5.71
N ARG A 29 -6.21 33.46 6.67
CA ARG A 29 -7.68 33.56 6.73
C ARG A 29 -8.11 33.73 8.17
N SER A 30 -9.28 34.30 8.38
CA SER A 30 -9.94 34.26 9.68
C SER A 30 -10.41 32.84 10.01
N MET A 31 -10.28 32.46 11.27
CA MET A 31 -10.79 31.22 11.82
C MET A 31 -12.33 31.31 11.86
N PRO A 32 -13.05 30.33 11.30
CA PRO A 32 -14.51 30.33 11.39
C PRO A 32 -14.94 30.09 12.85
N GLU A 33 -16.00 30.78 13.29
CA GLU A 33 -16.58 30.62 14.63
C GLU A 33 -17.15 29.21 14.83
N THR A 34 -17.74 28.63 13.78
CA THR A 34 -18.23 27.25 13.79
C THR A 34 -17.74 26.50 12.56
N VAL A 35 -17.25 25.26 12.76
CA VAL A 35 -16.83 24.38 11.66
C VAL A 35 -17.93 23.34 11.44
N ARG A 36 -18.76 23.53 10.41
CA ARG A 36 -19.70 22.51 9.95
C ARG A 36 -19.08 21.70 8.82
N GLN A 37 -18.60 20.50 9.12
CA GLN A 37 -18.14 19.58 8.08
C GLN A 37 -19.34 18.99 7.34
N THR A 38 -19.31 19.07 6.01
CA THR A 38 -20.28 18.37 5.16
C THR A 38 -20.10 16.85 5.30
N ALA A 39 -21.14 16.07 4.96
CA ALA A 39 -21.04 14.61 4.92
C ALA A 39 -19.90 14.15 3.99
N ALA A 40 -19.68 14.84 2.86
CA ALA A 40 -18.57 14.57 1.94
C ALA A 40 -17.21 14.81 2.60
N THR A 41 -17.02 15.95 3.28
CA THR A 41 -15.79 16.27 4.02
C THR A 41 -15.50 15.23 5.11
N ARG A 42 -16.54 14.80 5.84
CA ARG A 42 -16.39 13.77 6.88
C ARG A 42 -15.97 12.43 6.29
N ARG A 43 -16.59 11.98 5.19
CA ARG A 43 -16.21 10.74 4.48
C ARG A 43 -14.78 10.80 3.97
N ALA A 44 -14.38 11.92 3.38
CA ALA A 44 -13.02 12.13 2.90
C ALA A 44 -12.00 12.07 4.04
N ALA A 45 -12.28 12.73 5.17
CA ALA A 45 -11.43 12.67 6.37
C ALA A 45 -11.27 11.24 6.91
N LEU A 46 -12.37 10.47 6.96
CA LEU A 46 -12.33 9.05 7.36
C LEU A 46 -11.52 8.19 6.37
N GLY A 47 -11.68 8.42 5.07
CA GLY A 47 -10.90 7.75 4.02
C GLY A 47 -9.41 8.03 4.16
N PHE A 48 -9.03 9.30 4.31
CA PHE A 48 -7.66 9.72 4.53
C PHE A 48 -7.08 9.11 5.82
N GLY A 49 -7.83 9.12 6.92
CA GLY A 49 -7.40 8.53 8.19
C GLY A 49 -7.23 7.01 8.11
N ALA A 50 -8.03 6.30 7.32
CA ALA A 50 -7.86 4.88 7.06
C ALA A 50 -6.60 4.62 6.21
N ALA A 51 -6.43 5.34 5.11
CA ALA A 51 -5.27 5.24 4.22
C ALA A 51 -3.97 5.55 4.96
N SER A 52 -3.93 6.62 5.76
CA SER A 52 -2.74 7.02 6.54
C SER A 52 -2.31 5.95 7.54
N ARG A 53 -3.27 5.32 8.24
CA ARG A 53 -2.98 4.21 9.16
C ARG A 53 -2.43 2.99 8.43
N LYS A 54 -3.04 2.63 7.30
CA LYS A 54 -2.60 1.51 6.46
C LYS A 54 -1.21 1.77 5.86
N GLY A 55 -0.98 2.96 5.32
CA GLY A 55 0.31 3.40 4.80
C GLY A 55 1.39 3.52 5.87
N ARG A 56 1.05 3.76 7.14
CA ARG A 56 2.00 3.65 8.25
C ARG A 56 2.49 2.21 8.42
N LEU A 57 1.61 1.22 8.39
CA LEU A 57 1.98 -0.20 8.53
C LEU A 57 2.89 -0.68 7.39
N ILE A 58 2.56 -0.30 6.16
CA ILE A 58 3.41 -0.60 5.00
C ILE A 58 4.79 0.02 5.22
N ARG A 59 4.88 1.31 5.52
CA ARG A 59 6.17 1.97 5.75
C ARG A 59 6.96 1.36 6.90
N SER A 60 6.32 0.93 7.99
CA SER A 60 7.03 0.28 9.10
C SER A 60 7.55 -1.10 8.72
N ALA A 61 6.83 -1.86 7.88
CA ALA A 61 7.24 -3.19 7.44
C ALA A 61 8.56 -3.17 6.64
N PHE A 62 8.84 -2.06 5.97
CA PHE A 62 10.02 -1.86 5.13
C PHE A 62 11.05 -0.88 5.71
N ALA A 63 10.85 -0.36 6.93
CA ALA A 63 11.63 0.75 7.47
C ALA A 63 13.11 0.38 7.75
N SER A 64 13.37 -0.85 8.19
CA SER A 64 14.73 -1.35 8.44
C SER A 64 15.43 -1.84 7.18
N GLU A 65 14.66 -2.32 6.19
CA GLU A 65 15.20 -3.03 5.04
C GLU A 65 15.49 -2.14 3.83
N LEU A 66 14.73 -1.05 3.66
CA LEU A 66 14.88 -0.13 2.53
C LEU A 66 15.98 0.90 2.78
N ASP A 67 16.88 1.04 1.80
CA ASP A 67 17.95 2.04 1.77
C ASP A 67 17.50 3.37 1.13
N VAL A 68 16.22 3.49 0.77
CA VAL A 68 15.68 4.68 0.11
C VAL A 68 15.43 5.80 1.11
N ARG A 69 16.19 6.90 0.93
CA ARG A 69 16.02 8.15 1.67
C ARG A 69 14.62 8.73 1.49
N PHE A 70 14.13 9.38 2.54
CA PHE A 70 12.85 10.07 2.49
C PHE A 70 12.90 11.28 1.55
N ASP A 71 11.95 11.37 0.62
CA ASP A 71 11.88 12.41 -0.42
C ASP A 71 10.86 13.52 -0.11
N GLY A 72 10.35 13.59 1.12
CA GLY A 72 9.34 14.57 1.55
C GLY A 72 7.91 14.25 1.10
N SER A 73 7.73 13.51 0.00
CA SER A 73 6.42 13.27 -0.63
C SER A 73 5.91 11.83 -0.47
N ARG A 74 6.78 10.87 -0.14
CA ARG A 74 6.48 9.43 -0.05
C ARG A 74 5.21 9.09 0.73
N VAL A 75 4.97 9.74 1.86
CA VAL A 75 3.77 9.49 2.68
C VAL A 75 2.51 9.91 1.93
N ASN A 76 2.51 11.09 1.31
CA ASN A 76 1.37 11.60 0.57
C ASN A 76 1.12 10.79 -0.70
N ARG A 77 2.18 10.39 -1.41
CA ARG A 77 2.09 9.51 -2.59
C ARG A 77 1.49 8.16 -2.25
N LEU A 78 1.97 7.51 -1.18
CA LEU A 78 1.43 6.22 -0.73
C LEU A 78 -0.03 6.35 -0.29
N ASN A 79 -0.36 7.39 0.47
CA ASN A 79 -1.73 7.63 0.91
C ASN A 79 -2.68 7.87 -0.27
N LYS A 80 -2.22 8.57 -1.32
CA LYS A 80 -3.01 8.77 -2.54
C LYS A 80 -3.38 7.43 -3.19
N VAL A 81 -2.40 6.55 -3.39
CA VAL A 81 -2.64 5.21 -3.94
C VAL A 81 -3.63 4.42 -3.08
N LEU A 82 -3.49 4.47 -1.75
CA LEU A 82 -4.41 3.78 -0.84
C LEU A 82 -5.83 4.35 -0.81
N ILE A 83 -5.99 5.66 -1.02
CA ILE A 83 -7.31 6.29 -1.13
C ILE A 83 -7.98 5.87 -2.44
N GLU A 84 -7.24 5.90 -3.55
CA GLU A 84 -7.73 5.51 -4.88
C GLU A 84 -8.07 4.01 -4.94
N ALA A 85 -7.26 3.16 -4.30
CA ALA A 85 -7.52 1.73 -4.20
C ALA A 85 -8.76 1.41 -3.35
N GLY A 86 -9.10 2.27 -2.39
CA GLY A 86 -10.15 1.99 -1.40
C GLY A 86 -9.68 1.09 -0.26
N ARG A 87 -10.62 0.72 0.63
CA ARG A 87 -10.27 0.08 1.92
C ARG A 87 -9.80 -1.37 1.77
N ASN A 88 -10.45 -2.14 0.89
CA ASN A 88 -10.34 -3.61 0.84
C ASN A 88 -9.58 -4.11 -0.39
N ASN A 89 -8.93 -3.23 -1.15
CA ASN A 89 -8.14 -3.59 -2.30
C ASN A 89 -6.71 -3.07 -2.12
N ASN A 90 -5.72 -3.97 -2.11
CA ASN A 90 -4.31 -3.62 -2.07
C ASN A 90 -3.62 -3.75 -3.43
N ALA A 91 -4.26 -4.33 -4.44
CA ALA A 91 -3.64 -4.57 -5.74
C ALA A 91 -3.01 -3.31 -6.37
N PRO A 92 -3.61 -2.09 -6.25
CA PRO A 92 -3.00 -0.87 -6.79
C PRO A 92 -1.71 -0.42 -6.10
N LEU A 93 -1.29 -1.06 -4.99
CA LEU A 93 0.03 -0.85 -4.43
C LEU A 93 1.14 -1.42 -5.33
N ALA A 94 0.84 -2.42 -6.17
CA ALA A 94 1.79 -2.90 -7.17
C ALA A 94 2.13 -1.76 -8.15
N GLY A 95 3.42 -1.56 -8.40
CA GLY A 95 3.96 -0.42 -9.14
C GLY A 95 4.23 0.83 -8.28
N PHE A 96 3.89 0.84 -6.99
CA PHE A 96 4.26 1.96 -6.13
C PHE A 96 5.78 2.05 -5.96
N ARG A 97 6.34 3.22 -6.28
CA ARG A 97 7.78 3.50 -6.17
C ARG A 97 8.08 4.22 -4.86
N PHE A 98 8.92 3.62 -4.01
CA PHE A 98 9.45 4.30 -2.83
C PHE A 98 10.37 5.45 -3.24
N ASN A 99 11.19 5.28 -4.27
CA ASN A 99 11.93 6.36 -4.91
C ASN A 99 11.16 6.94 -6.11
N GLN A 100 10.74 8.21 -6.03
CA GLN A 100 10.04 8.85 -7.15
C GLN A 100 10.93 9.16 -8.37
N HIS A 101 12.25 9.10 -8.24
CA HIS A 101 13.18 9.53 -9.30
C HIS A 101 13.59 8.44 -10.29
N THR A 102 13.36 7.18 -9.94
CA THR A 102 13.78 6.01 -10.73
C THR A 102 13.02 4.78 -10.26
N GLY A 103 12.58 3.95 -11.20
CA GLY A 103 11.98 2.66 -10.95
C GLY A 103 12.86 1.50 -11.40
N THR A 104 12.41 0.29 -11.13
CA THR A 104 13.14 -0.95 -11.45
C THR A 104 13.23 -1.22 -12.94
N ASP A 105 12.31 -0.64 -13.73
CA ASP A 105 12.31 -0.59 -15.20
C ASP A 105 13.58 0.04 -15.79
N ARG A 106 14.33 0.82 -15.00
CA ARG A 106 15.64 1.33 -15.41
C ARG A 106 16.74 0.25 -15.46
N PHE A 107 16.58 -0.82 -14.67
CA PHE A 107 17.61 -1.84 -14.45
C PHE A 107 17.24 -3.18 -15.08
N PHE A 108 15.95 -3.42 -15.30
CA PHE A 108 15.43 -4.63 -15.89
C PHE A 108 14.51 -4.28 -17.05
N THR A 109 14.86 -4.77 -18.24
CA THR A 109 14.04 -4.65 -19.46
C THR A 109 12.85 -5.59 -19.38
N GLU A 110 13.07 -6.80 -18.85
CA GLU A 110 12.00 -7.75 -18.55
C GLU A 110 11.61 -7.64 -17.09
N ALA A 111 10.33 -7.35 -16.84
CA ALA A 111 9.82 -7.06 -15.51
C ALA A 111 9.87 -8.31 -14.61
N PRO A 112 10.39 -8.20 -13.37
CA PRO A 112 10.24 -9.25 -12.38
C PRO A 112 8.78 -9.50 -12.03
N THR A 113 8.45 -10.74 -11.70
CA THR A 113 7.08 -11.15 -11.38
C THR A 113 7.05 -12.04 -10.14
N LEU A 114 5.90 -12.09 -9.47
CA LEU A 114 5.66 -13.02 -8.37
C LEU A 114 4.67 -14.08 -8.82
N SER A 115 5.06 -15.34 -8.71
CA SER A 115 4.19 -16.46 -9.03
C SER A 115 3.15 -16.69 -7.92
N ARG A 116 2.09 -17.47 -8.22
CA ARG A 116 1.05 -17.79 -7.23
C ARG A 116 1.54 -18.66 -6.07
N ASN A 117 2.64 -19.37 -6.25
CA ASN A 117 3.29 -20.18 -5.21
C ASN A 117 4.33 -19.39 -4.39
N GLY A 118 4.38 -18.06 -4.52
CA GLY A 118 5.24 -17.22 -3.67
C GLY A 118 6.70 -17.13 -4.14
N ILE A 119 7.02 -17.61 -5.34
CA ILE A 119 8.36 -17.52 -5.92
C ILE A 119 8.48 -16.21 -6.70
N PHE A 120 9.45 -15.39 -6.31
CA PHE A 120 9.80 -14.17 -7.02
C PHE A 120 10.77 -14.48 -8.15
N HIS A 121 10.34 -14.20 -9.38
CA HIS A 121 11.10 -14.47 -10.59
C HIS A 121 11.66 -13.17 -11.18
N ILE A 122 12.97 -13.17 -11.42
CA ILE A 122 13.64 -12.17 -12.24
C ILE A 122 14.04 -12.87 -13.55
N PRO A 123 13.47 -12.48 -14.71
CA PRO A 123 13.75 -13.17 -15.97
C PRO A 123 15.23 -13.06 -16.41
N PRO A 124 15.75 -14.06 -17.13
CA PRO A 124 17.05 -13.95 -17.79
C PRO A 124 17.05 -12.80 -18.79
N GLN A 125 18.07 -11.94 -18.77
CA GLN A 125 18.15 -10.77 -19.65
C GLN A 125 19.54 -10.15 -19.66
N THR A 126 19.82 -9.33 -20.68
CA THR A 126 21.00 -8.44 -20.66
C THR A 126 20.70 -7.22 -19.80
N LEU A 127 21.54 -6.96 -18.81
CA LEU A 127 21.37 -5.81 -17.91
C LEU A 127 21.95 -4.53 -18.55
N PRO A 128 21.33 -3.37 -18.32
CA PRO A 128 21.83 -2.11 -18.85
C PRO A 128 23.13 -1.71 -18.16
N GLN A 129 24.14 -1.34 -18.96
CA GLN A 129 25.38 -0.78 -18.44
C GLN A 129 25.17 0.68 -18.05
N LEU A 130 25.34 0.99 -16.77
CA LEU A 130 25.18 2.33 -16.23
C LEU A 130 26.55 2.96 -15.97
N LYS A 131 26.72 4.23 -16.34
CA LYS A 131 28.01 4.93 -16.22
C LYS A 131 28.59 4.83 -14.81
N GLY A 132 29.79 4.26 -14.73
CA GLY A 132 30.56 4.08 -13.50
C GLY A 132 30.10 2.90 -12.63
N VAL A 133 28.89 2.36 -12.85
CA VAL A 133 28.34 1.27 -12.03
C VAL A 133 29.04 -0.03 -12.38
N THR A 134 29.68 -0.65 -11.38
CA THR A 134 30.41 -1.90 -11.56
C THR A 134 29.58 -3.12 -11.23
N ARG A 135 28.60 -2.98 -10.33
CA ARG A 135 27.68 -4.06 -9.90
C ARG A 135 26.31 -3.50 -9.58
N LEU A 136 25.28 -4.32 -9.69
CA LEU A 136 23.96 -4.05 -9.15
C LEU A 136 23.74 -4.91 -7.91
N GLU A 137 23.38 -4.27 -6.80
CA GLU A 137 22.84 -4.97 -5.64
C GLU A 137 21.32 -4.98 -5.77
N VAL A 138 20.74 -6.18 -5.82
CA VAL A 138 19.30 -6.40 -5.89
C VAL A 138 18.87 -6.98 -4.55
N LYS A 139 18.01 -6.25 -3.85
CA LYS A 139 17.43 -6.65 -2.57
C LYS A 139 15.92 -6.85 -2.77
N VAL A 140 15.44 -8.07 -2.55
CA VAL A 140 14.01 -8.39 -2.59
C VAL A 140 13.52 -8.52 -1.16
N ILE A 141 12.52 -7.73 -0.80
CA ILE A 141 11.97 -7.64 0.55
C ILE A 141 10.50 -8.04 0.47
N ALA A 142 10.15 -9.15 1.10
CA ALA A 142 8.77 -9.59 1.24
C ALA A 142 8.28 -9.29 2.65
N ALA A 143 7.11 -8.67 2.76
CA ALA A 143 6.49 -8.38 4.04
C ALA A 143 5.05 -8.90 4.06
N ARG A 144 4.70 -9.69 5.07
CA ARG A 144 3.32 -10.11 5.34
C ARG A 144 2.71 -9.12 6.33
N ILE A 145 1.62 -8.47 5.96
CA ILE A 145 0.94 -7.48 6.81
C ILE A 145 -0.50 -7.91 7.04
N ASN A 146 -0.88 -8.05 8.30
CA ASN A 146 -2.27 -8.23 8.69
C ASN A 146 -2.89 -6.85 8.97
N PHE A 147 -3.58 -6.30 7.97
CA PHE A 147 -4.24 -5.00 8.09
C PHE A 147 -5.43 -4.99 9.07
N ALA A 148 -6.07 -6.14 9.31
CA ALA A 148 -7.17 -6.25 10.27
C ALA A 148 -6.63 -6.17 11.71
N GLU A 149 -5.57 -6.93 12.01
CA GLU A 149 -4.87 -6.92 13.31
C GLU A 149 -3.91 -5.74 13.47
N ARG A 150 -3.73 -4.93 12.42
CA ARG A 150 -2.85 -3.76 12.37
C ARG A 150 -1.40 -4.08 12.76
N ARG A 151 -0.87 -5.19 12.25
CA ARG A 151 0.51 -5.61 12.52
C ARG A 151 1.23 -6.13 11.30
N VAL A 152 2.55 -5.97 11.31
CA VAL A 152 3.46 -6.70 10.42
C VAL A 152 3.62 -8.10 11.02
N VAL A 153 3.36 -9.13 10.23
CA VAL A 153 3.44 -10.53 10.65
C VAL A 153 4.86 -11.05 10.53
N GLY A 154 5.55 -10.68 9.44
CA GLY A 154 6.94 -11.00 9.22
C GLY A 154 7.48 -10.23 8.01
N THR A 155 8.81 -10.17 7.93
CA THR A 155 9.55 -9.62 6.80
C THR A 155 10.73 -10.54 6.51
N GLU A 156 10.93 -10.87 5.24
CA GLU A 156 12.09 -11.61 4.76
C GLU A 156 12.78 -10.84 3.65
N THR A 157 14.10 -10.99 3.58
CA THR A 157 14.94 -10.25 2.64
C THR A 157 15.91 -11.21 1.97
N ALA A 158 15.95 -11.19 0.65
CA ALA A 158 16.96 -11.86 -0.17
C ALA A 158 17.81 -10.84 -0.91
N LEU A 159 19.11 -11.10 -1.03
CA LEU A 159 20.07 -10.21 -1.68
C LEU A 159 20.83 -10.95 -2.78
N ILE A 160 20.93 -10.34 -3.96
CA ILE A 160 21.71 -10.83 -5.09
C ILE A 160 22.64 -9.72 -5.57
N MET A 161 23.89 -10.07 -5.87
CA MET A 161 24.83 -9.19 -6.56
C MET A 161 24.90 -9.60 -8.03
N LEU A 162 24.65 -8.66 -8.93
CA LEU A 162 24.70 -8.87 -10.37
C LEU A 162 25.85 -8.08 -10.99
N ASP A 163 26.56 -8.69 -11.94
CA ASP A 163 27.49 -7.97 -12.83
C ASP A 163 26.74 -7.56 -14.10
N PRO A 164 26.51 -6.26 -14.36
CA PRO A 164 25.82 -5.80 -15.55
C PRO A 164 26.61 -5.98 -16.85
N ARG A 165 27.85 -6.50 -16.79
CA ARG A 165 28.69 -6.81 -17.96
C ARG A 165 28.43 -8.21 -18.50
N GLU A 166 27.80 -9.06 -17.70
CA GLU A 166 27.47 -10.44 -18.06
C GLU A 166 25.98 -10.56 -18.39
N ALA A 167 25.63 -11.57 -19.21
CA ALA A 167 24.23 -11.91 -19.41
C ALA A 167 23.67 -12.47 -18.10
N PHE A 168 22.59 -11.89 -17.59
CA PHE A 168 21.96 -12.37 -16.37
C PHE A 168 21.09 -13.59 -16.70
N ALA A 169 21.40 -14.73 -16.08
CA ALA A 169 20.71 -16.01 -16.30
C ALA A 169 19.31 -16.09 -15.67
N GLY A 170 18.85 -15.03 -15.01
CA GLY A 170 17.62 -15.03 -14.24
C GLY A 170 17.84 -15.45 -12.79
N ALA A 171 16.82 -15.23 -11.96
CA ALA A 171 16.80 -15.70 -10.58
C ALA A 171 15.38 -16.09 -10.16
N ALA A 172 15.30 -17.09 -9.29
CA ALA A 172 14.08 -17.47 -8.60
C ALA A 172 14.38 -17.44 -7.09
N LEU A 173 13.61 -16.65 -6.36
CA LEU A 173 13.76 -16.46 -4.92
C LEU A 173 12.48 -16.89 -4.22
N ASP A 174 12.60 -17.78 -3.23
CA ASP A 174 11.50 -18.04 -2.31
C ASP A 174 11.38 -16.86 -1.36
N VAL A 175 10.21 -16.21 -1.36
CA VAL A 175 9.94 -15.02 -0.56
C VAL A 175 8.59 -15.16 0.17
N ASP A 176 8.13 -16.39 0.39
CA ASP A 176 6.86 -16.66 1.07
C ASP A 176 6.98 -16.51 2.60
N VAL A 177 6.66 -15.32 3.09
CA VAL A 177 6.61 -15.05 4.53
C VAL A 177 5.37 -15.68 5.15
N SER A 178 5.50 -16.80 5.85
CA SER A 178 4.34 -17.52 6.44
C SER A 178 3.41 -16.65 7.31
N GLY A 179 2.11 -16.92 7.24
CA GLY A 179 1.10 -16.32 8.14
C GLY A 179 -0.08 -15.64 7.43
N LYS A 180 -1.01 -15.08 8.22
CA LYS A 180 -2.22 -14.40 7.73
C LYS A 180 -1.91 -12.98 7.26
N GLY A 181 -2.53 -12.55 6.16
CA GLY A 181 -2.51 -11.16 5.72
C GLY A 181 -2.07 -11.01 4.27
N THR A 182 -1.88 -9.76 3.88
CA THR A 182 -1.45 -9.38 2.53
C THR A 182 0.07 -9.51 2.44
N LEU A 183 0.58 -10.24 1.45
CA LEU A 183 2.00 -10.25 1.11
C LEU A 183 2.29 -9.07 0.19
N ILE A 184 3.30 -8.28 0.52
CA ILE A 184 3.79 -7.18 -0.32
C ILE A 184 5.25 -7.48 -0.62
N VAL A 185 5.58 -7.63 -1.89
CA VAL A 185 6.95 -7.90 -2.35
C VAL A 185 7.50 -6.64 -3.01
N THR A 186 8.59 -6.13 -2.44
CA THR A 186 9.30 -4.94 -2.91
C THR A 186 10.67 -5.35 -3.44
N MET A 187 11.05 -4.84 -4.60
CA MET A 187 12.41 -5.01 -5.12
C MET A 187 13.13 -3.66 -5.08
N GLN A 188 14.27 -3.63 -4.40
CA GLN A 188 15.21 -2.54 -4.40
C GLN A 188 16.42 -2.90 -5.27
N VAL A 189 16.86 -1.96 -6.10
CA VAL A 189 18.07 -2.09 -6.92
C VAL A 189 18.99 -0.92 -6.65
N ARG A 190 20.26 -1.20 -6.40
CA ARG A 190 21.28 -0.18 -6.10
C ARG A 190 22.50 -0.37 -6.98
N GLY A 191 22.87 0.67 -7.72
CA GLY A 191 24.13 0.72 -8.44
C GLY A 191 25.30 0.90 -7.48
N MET A 192 26.32 0.07 -7.64
CA MET A 192 27.52 0.03 -6.81
C MET A 192 28.75 0.51 -7.60
N TYR A 193 29.65 1.21 -6.91
CA TYR A 193 30.98 1.61 -7.38
C TYR A 193 32.02 0.83 -6.57
N GLY A 194 32.48 -0.30 -7.13
CA GLY A 194 33.22 -1.30 -6.37
C GLY A 194 32.34 -1.88 -5.27
N ALA A 195 32.77 -1.75 -4.01
CA ALA A 195 32.03 -2.21 -2.83
C ALA A 195 31.06 -1.15 -2.26
N GLN A 196 31.10 0.09 -2.76
CA GLN A 196 30.34 1.19 -2.18
C GLN A 196 29.07 1.50 -2.97
N PRO A 197 27.95 1.82 -2.32
CA PRO A 197 26.78 2.35 -3.01
C PRO A 197 27.08 3.64 -3.75
N SER A 198 26.54 3.81 -4.96
CA SER A 198 26.75 5.03 -5.75
C SER A 198 26.22 6.31 -5.08
N GLY A 199 25.28 6.19 -4.15
CA GLY A 199 24.61 7.32 -3.49
C GLY A 199 23.71 8.16 -4.41
N ASN A 200 23.69 7.86 -5.71
CA ASN A 200 22.91 8.59 -6.70
C ASN A 200 21.49 8.05 -6.75
N ARG A 201 20.50 8.92 -6.48
CA ARG A 201 19.07 8.59 -6.55
C ARG A 201 18.59 8.10 -7.93
N LYS A 202 19.36 8.33 -9.00
CA LYS A 202 19.08 7.78 -10.34
C LYS A 202 19.53 6.32 -10.49
N TYR A 203 20.38 5.85 -9.59
CA TYR A 203 20.90 4.48 -9.54
C TYR A 203 20.40 3.73 -8.29
N LEU A 204 19.26 4.16 -7.75
CA LEU A 204 18.55 3.48 -6.67
C LEU A 204 17.08 3.38 -7.07
N ALA A 205 16.53 2.18 -7.24
CA ALA A 205 15.10 1.96 -7.38
C ALA A 205 14.58 1.19 -6.17
N ALA A 206 13.31 1.35 -5.84
CA ALA A 206 12.63 0.49 -4.89
C ALA A 206 11.13 0.52 -5.18
N ASP A 207 10.64 -0.55 -5.77
CA ASP A 207 9.28 -0.62 -6.31
C ASP A 207 8.56 -1.82 -5.69
N ILE A 208 7.29 -1.64 -5.30
CA ILE A 208 6.42 -2.76 -4.94
C ILE A 208 6.11 -3.49 -6.24
N ILE A 209 6.65 -4.70 -6.41
CA ILE A 209 6.48 -5.48 -7.65
C ILE A 209 5.16 -6.24 -7.63
N ALA A 210 4.80 -6.79 -6.48
CA ALA A 210 3.62 -7.62 -6.36
C ALA A 210 2.94 -7.49 -4.99
N VAL A 211 1.63 -7.72 -5.00
CA VAL A 211 0.77 -7.72 -3.83
C VAL A 211 -0.13 -8.94 -3.92
N MET A 212 -0.04 -9.84 -2.95
CA MET A 212 -0.94 -10.99 -2.85
C MET A 212 -1.85 -10.81 -1.64
N GLU A 213 -3.14 -10.71 -1.91
CA GLU A 213 -4.14 -10.70 -0.85
C GLU A 213 -4.16 -12.05 -0.11
N PRO A 214 -4.54 -12.06 1.17
CA PRO A 214 -4.72 -13.31 1.89
C PRO A 214 -5.68 -14.20 1.11
N LYS A 215 -5.34 -15.49 0.96
CA LYS A 215 -6.27 -16.49 0.44
C LYS A 215 -7.45 -16.51 1.39
N THR A 216 -8.52 -15.82 1.01
CA THR A 216 -9.79 -15.93 1.71
C THR A 216 -10.25 -17.33 1.40
N GLY A 217 -10.19 -18.23 2.39
CA GLY A 217 -10.84 -19.53 2.22
C GLY A 217 -12.26 -19.25 1.76
N GLU A 218 -12.70 -19.89 0.69
CA GLU A 218 -14.09 -19.79 0.25
C GLU A 218 -14.96 -20.14 1.45
N ILE A 219 -15.54 -19.11 2.07
CA ILE A 219 -16.61 -19.32 3.02
C ILE A 219 -17.77 -19.73 2.13
N PHE A 220 -17.90 -21.03 1.89
CA PHE A 220 -19.19 -21.59 1.53
C PHE A 220 -20.14 -21.09 2.61
N HIS A 221 -20.96 -20.11 2.27
CA HIS A 221 -22.20 -19.85 2.99
C HIS A 221 -22.99 -21.15 2.85
N LYS A 222 -22.78 -22.08 3.79
CA LYS A 222 -23.69 -23.19 4.00
C LYS A 222 -25.04 -22.52 4.17
N ALA A 223 -25.90 -22.65 3.16
CA ALA A 223 -27.26 -22.15 3.22
C ALA A 223 -27.82 -22.58 4.58
N ALA A 224 -28.39 -21.61 5.31
CA ALA A 224 -28.96 -21.84 6.62
C ALA A 224 -29.79 -23.12 6.57
N HIS A 225 -29.49 -24.03 7.50
CA HIS A 225 -30.11 -25.35 7.57
C HIS A 225 -31.65 -25.25 7.50
N PRO A 226 -32.33 -26.24 6.89
CA PRO A 226 -33.79 -26.28 6.73
C PRO A 226 -34.59 -26.41 8.05
N GLN A 227 -33.95 -26.20 9.21
CA GLN A 227 -34.60 -26.27 10.52
C GLN A 227 -35.61 -25.14 10.72
N GLU A 228 -35.42 -23.96 10.11
CA GLU A 228 -36.36 -22.85 10.26
C GLU A 228 -37.68 -23.08 9.48
N LEU A 229 -37.61 -23.79 8.34
CA LEU A 229 -38.78 -24.23 7.58
C LEU A 229 -39.54 -25.35 8.30
N VAL A 230 -38.83 -26.30 8.91
CA VAL A 230 -39.44 -27.38 9.70
C VAL A 230 -40.09 -26.85 10.98
N LEU A 231 -39.49 -25.85 11.65
CA LEU A 231 -40.07 -25.21 12.83
C LEU A 231 -41.32 -24.40 12.47
N ARG A 232 -41.32 -23.69 11.33
CA ARG A 232 -42.50 -22.98 10.81
C ARG A 232 -43.63 -23.92 10.43
N GLN A 233 -43.34 -25.04 9.76
CA GLN A 233 -44.35 -26.05 9.43
C GLN A 233 -44.94 -26.69 10.69
N ARG A 234 -44.13 -27.00 11.71
CA ARG A 234 -44.63 -27.51 12.99
C ARG A 234 -45.50 -26.49 13.73
N LEU A 235 -45.10 -25.22 13.77
CA LEU A 235 -45.91 -24.17 14.40
C LEU A 235 -47.26 -23.96 13.69
N GLN A 236 -47.30 -24.06 12.36
CA GLN A 236 -48.55 -23.99 11.59
C GLN A 236 -49.48 -25.18 11.83
N SER A 237 -48.93 -26.37 12.08
CA SER A 237 -49.73 -27.56 12.40
C SER A 237 -50.35 -27.54 13.81
N LEU A 238 -49.81 -26.72 14.72
CA LEU A 238 -50.29 -26.61 16.11
C LEU A 238 -51.45 -25.61 16.28
N PHE A 239 -51.71 -24.77 15.28
CA PHE A 239 -52.79 -23.78 15.31
C PHE A 239 -53.57 -23.79 13.99
N PRO A 240 -54.47 -24.77 13.77
CA PRO A 240 -55.36 -24.72 12.61
C PRO A 240 -56.26 -23.48 12.70
N ALA A 241 -56.37 -22.75 11.60
CA ALA A 241 -57.23 -21.58 11.51
C ALA A 241 -58.69 -21.95 11.85
N PRO A 242 -59.44 -21.09 12.57
CA PRO A 242 -60.82 -21.38 12.91
C PRO A 242 -61.68 -21.45 11.64
N ALA A 243 -62.53 -22.49 11.59
CA ALA A 243 -63.48 -22.70 10.51
C ALA A 243 -64.42 -21.50 10.40
N VAL A 244 -64.47 -20.90 9.20
CA VAL A 244 -65.45 -19.87 8.85
C VAL A 244 -66.81 -20.54 8.78
N VAL A 245 -67.64 -20.31 9.79
CA VAL A 245 -69.05 -20.71 9.78
C VAL A 245 -69.79 -19.81 8.79
N GLN A 246 -70.19 -20.36 7.65
CA GLN A 246 -71.17 -19.73 6.77
C GLN A 246 -72.54 -19.80 7.44
N ARG A 247 -73.18 -18.64 7.67
CA ARG A 247 -74.61 -18.55 7.95
C ARG A 247 -75.32 -18.23 6.65
N GLU A 248 -76.35 -19.02 6.37
CA GLU A 248 -77.36 -18.82 5.32
C GLU A 248 -78.08 -17.48 5.43
#